data_AF-A0A9C9TH72-F1
#
_entry.id   AF-A0A9C9TH72-F1
#
_cell.length_a   1.000
_cell.length_b   1.000
_cell.length_c   1.000
_cell.angle_alpha   90.00
_cell.angle_beta   90.00
_cell.angle_gamma   90.00
#
_symmetry.space_group_name_H-M   'P 1'
#
loop_
_entity.id
_entity.type
_entity.pdbx_description
1 polymer ?
#
loop_
_entity_poly.entity_id
_entity_poly.type
_entity_poly.pdbx_seq_one_letter_code
_entity_poly.pdbx_strand_id
1 'polypeptide(L)'
;MTARRRDPEWREFERLVARIEADAGPQGLVVTSPDRLRCKLTGRMREVDASIRARVGTTEMLVTIECRRRQKTQDVTWIEQLATKKSSIGADRTIAVSVSGFSPEAQIAASHAGISLRRLSEITVAEINSILRLDFVLFWHRACAIARVGIRRFRSLDWKVPSPQDVDFTLPQDTDPLAPIFCNTESDTTWSLNDLWNQIQEATDPFDGIQKAQPPAFRTACFPYPGSVTLTTADGPCVLGDVLLTVALWIEAEQITLDAAHKVEYASDKMAAIQRVEFASRRRKTNDWRISMQIPKDSEDIADLRTGGAWPNAEK
;
A
#
# COMPACT_ATOMS: atom_id res chain seq x y z
N MET A 1 0.31 -14.70 -10.79
CA MET A 1 0.12 -13.43 -10.07
C MET A 1 -0.83 -12.52 -10.85
N THR A 2 -2.01 -12.21 -10.33
CA THR A 2 -2.90 -11.20 -10.92
C THR A 2 -2.30 -9.83 -10.64
N ALA A 3 -1.83 -9.14 -11.69
CA ALA A 3 -1.46 -7.74 -11.59
C ALA A 3 -2.67 -6.95 -11.07
N ARG A 4 -2.62 -6.49 -9.82
CA ARG A 4 -3.67 -5.60 -9.28
C ARG A 4 -3.72 -4.37 -10.18
N ARG A 5 -4.85 -4.21 -10.86
CA ARG A 5 -5.15 -3.06 -11.71
C ARG A 5 -5.03 -1.81 -10.85
N ARG A 6 -4.16 -0.88 -11.25
CA ARG A 6 -4.01 0.42 -10.57
C ARG A 6 -5.39 1.07 -10.46
N ASP A 7 -5.73 1.56 -9.28
CA ASP A 7 -6.99 2.29 -9.10
C ASP A 7 -7.01 3.48 -10.07
N PRO A 8 -8.16 3.78 -10.69
CA PRO A 8 -8.29 4.97 -11.50
C PRO A 8 -8.10 6.23 -10.61
N GLU A 9 -7.63 7.33 -11.18
CA GLU A 9 -7.29 8.56 -10.44
C GLU A 9 -8.41 9.07 -9.54
N TRP A 10 -9.67 8.95 -9.97
CA TRP A 10 -10.82 9.37 -9.18
C TRP A 10 -10.94 8.58 -7.87
N ARG A 11 -10.55 7.29 -7.87
CA ARG A 11 -10.59 6.43 -6.70
C ARG A 11 -9.42 6.69 -5.77
N GLU A 12 -8.24 6.99 -6.30
CA GLU A 12 -7.10 7.46 -5.51
C GLU A 12 -7.45 8.77 -4.77
N PHE A 13 -8.18 9.67 -5.44
CA PHE A 13 -8.67 10.92 -4.88
C PHE A 13 -9.68 10.70 -3.73
N GLU A 14 -10.69 9.84 -3.91
CA GLU A 14 -11.66 9.51 -2.85
C GLU A 14 -10.96 8.95 -1.59
N ARG A 15 -10.03 8.00 -1.80
CA ARG A 15 -9.27 7.42 -0.69
C ARG A 15 -8.37 8.45 -0.01
N LEU A 16 -7.81 9.42 -0.74
CA LEU A 16 -7.02 10.48 -0.14
C LEU A 16 -7.87 11.34 0.79
N VAL A 17 -9.05 11.75 0.32
CA VAL A 17 -9.99 12.55 1.12
C VAL A 17 -10.40 11.79 2.38
N ALA A 18 -10.76 10.50 2.25
CA ALA A 18 -11.11 9.67 3.39
C ALA A 18 -9.97 9.60 4.43
N ARG A 19 -8.72 9.49 3.96
CA ARG A 19 -7.53 9.46 4.84
C ARG A 19 -7.29 10.79 5.54
N ILE A 20 -7.47 11.92 4.83
CA ILE A 20 -7.38 13.25 5.46
C ILE A 20 -8.40 13.37 6.59
N GLU A 21 -9.66 12.99 6.38
CA GLU A 21 -10.69 13.08 7.43
C GLU A 21 -10.41 12.12 8.60
N ALA A 22 -9.93 10.91 8.32
CA ALA A 22 -9.55 9.95 9.35
C ALA A 22 -8.39 10.46 10.23
N ASP A 23 -7.36 11.04 9.61
CA ASP A 23 -6.18 11.54 10.31
C ASP A 23 -6.46 12.88 11.03
N ALA A 24 -7.38 13.71 10.50
CA ALA A 24 -7.63 15.08 10.99
C ALA A 24 -8.69 15.18 12.09
N GLY A 25 -9.62 14.25 12.15
CA GLY A 25 -10.69 14.31 13.13
C GLY A 25 -10.30 13.78 14.52
N PRO A 26 -11.17 13.95 15.52
CA PRO A 26 -10.94 13.49 16.88
C PRO A 26 -10.77 11.97 16.98
N GLN A 27 -10.17 11.49 18.09
CA GLN A 27 -10.06 10.07 18.36
C GLN A 27 -11.45 9.40 18.40
N GLY A 28 -11.57 8.22 17.77
CA GLY A 28 -12.79 7.42 17.74
C GLY A 28 -13.70 7.63 16.53
N LEU A 29 -13.29 8.43 15.54
CA LEU A 29 -13.97 8.48 14.25
C LEU A 29 -13.78 7.17 13.48
N VAL A 30 -14.88 6.60 12.99
CA VAL A 30 -14.83 5.45 12.08
C VAL A 30 -15.08 5.93 10.66
N VAL A 31 -14.02 5.94 9.85
CA VAL A 31 -14.09 6.29 8.43
C VAL A 31 -14.10 5.03 7.57
N THR A 32 -15.04 4.92 6.64
CA THR A 32 -15.18 3.78 5.72
C THR A 32 -15.17 4.29 4.27
N SER A 33 -14.32 3.72 3.40
CA SER A 33 -14.21 4.10 1.99
C SER A 33 -13.84 2.89 1.11
N PRO A 34 -14.63 2.58 0.05
CA PRO A 34 -15.99 3.09 -0.17
C PRO A 34 -16.94 2.64 0.94
N ASP A 35 -18.09 3.27 1.07
CA ASP A 35 -19.17 2.73 1.91
C ASP A 35 -20.47 2.57 1.11
N ARG A 36 -21.32 1.63 1.52
CA ARG A 36 -22.64 1.43 0.95
C ARG A 36 -23.69 1.59 2.04
N LEU A 37 -24.58 2.54 1.84
CA LEU A 37 -25.64 2.90 2.79
C LEU A 37 -27.01 2.55 2.23
N ARG A 38 -27.90 2.07 3.10
CA ARG A 38 -29.26 1.69 2.70
C ARG A 38 -30.10 2.94 2.46
N CYS A 39 -30.67 3.07 1.27
CA CYS A 39 -31.64 4.11 0.95
C CYS A 39 -32.95 3.86 1.70
N LYS A 40 -33.40 4.84 2.49
CA LYS A 40 -34.68 4.83 3.22
C LYS A 40 -35.90 4.81 2.29
N LEU A 41 -35.77 5.36 1.08
CA LEU A 41 -36.87 5.44 0.11
C LEU A 41 -37.06 4.14 -0.67
N THR A 42 -35.97 3.52 -1.12
CA THR A 42 -36.03 2.36 -2.04
C THR A 42 -35.59 1.05 -1.40
N GLY A 43 -35.04 1.09 -0.19
CA GLY A 43 -34.45 -0.07 0.49
C GLY A 43 -33.14 -0.58 -0.11
N ARG A 44 -32.71 -0.06 -1.28
CA ARG A 44 -31.49 -0.49 -2.00
C ARG A 44 -30.23 0.16 -1.41
N MET A 45 -29.10 -0.52 -1.53
CA MET A 45 -27.79 -0.02 -1.13
C MET A 45 -27.24 0.98 -2.15
N ARG A 46 -26.92 2.20 -1.70
CA ARG A 46 -26.28 3.26 -2.49
C ARG A 46 -24.84 3.43 -2.03
N GLU A 47 -23.91 3.50 -2.97
CA GLU A 47 -22.51 3.82 -2.66
C GLU A 47 -22.36 5.29 -2.31
N VAL A 48 -21.51 5.58 -1.34
CA VAL A 48 -20.92 6.88 -1.04
C VAL A 48 -19.40 6.71 -1.06
N ASP A 49 -18.67 7.76 -1.42
CA ASP A 49 -17.23 7.66 -1.63
C ASP A 49 -16.49 7.40 -0.31
N ALA A 50 -16.98 8.04 0.76
CA ALA A 50 -16.68 7.66 2.13
C ALA A 50 -17.81 8.03 3.10
N SER A 51 -17.81 7.40 4.26
CA SER A 51 -18.66 7.79 5.39
C SER A 51 -17.82 7.93 6.66
N ILE A 52 -18.27 8.81 7.55
CA ILE A 52 -17.75 8.99 8.89
C ILE A 52 -18.88 8.69 9.86
N ARG A 53 -18.64 7.77 10.79
CA ARG A 53 -19.50 7.52 11.94
C ARG A 53 -18.81 8.03 13.19
N ALA A 54 -19.53 8.84 13.95
CA ALA A 54 -19.02 9.50 15.13
C ALA A 54 -20.09 9.52 16.21
N ARG A 55 -19.69 9.34 17.47
CA ARG A 55 -20.58 9.50 18.62
C ARG A 55 -20.31 10.85 19.28
N VAL A 56 -21.31 11.72 19.26
CA VAL A 56 -21.26 13.04 19.90
C VAL A 56 -22.19 13.02 21.11
N GLY A 57 -21.60 12.95 22.31
CA GLY A 57 -22.34 12.71 23.54
C GLY A 57 -23.02 11.34 23.51
N THR A 58 -24.35 11.32 23.54
CA THR A 58 -25.17 10.10 23.46
C THR A 58 -25.73 9.83 22.05
N THR A 59 -25.40 10.68 21.08
CA THR A 59 -26.00 10.63 19.74
C THR A 59 -25.00 10.10 18.72
N GLU A 60 -25.42 9.13 17.91
CA GLU A 60 -24.70 8.67 16.73
C GLU A 60 -24.93 9.64 15.57
N MET A 61 -23.85 10.05 14.91
CA MET A 61 -23.88 10.91 13.74
C MET A 61 -23.30 10.18 12.53
N LEU A 62 -23.99 10.29 11.39
CA LEU A 62 -23.56 9.81 10.09
C LEU A 62 -23.25 11.00 9.18
N VAL A 63 -21.99 11.14 8.82
CA VAL A 63 -21.54 12.10 7.80
C VAL A 63 -21.13 11.34 6.55
N THR A 64 -21.55 11.81 5.38
CA THR A 64 -21.10 11.24 4.10
C THR A 64 -20.19 12.20 3.36
N ILE A 65 -19.26 11.64 2.59
CA ILE A 65 -18.31 12.40 1.77
C ILE A 65 -18.54 12.02 0.32
N GLU A 66 -18.59 13.02 -0.54
CA GLU A 66 -18.77 12.85 -1.99
C GLU A 66 -17.75 13.72 -2.72
N CYS A 67 -17.06 13.14 -3.68
CA CYS A 67 -15.87 13.65 -4.31
C CYS A 67 -16.10 13.90 -5.80
N ARG A 68 -15.60 15.03 -6.30
CA ARG A 68 -15.59 15.38 -7.72
C ARG A 68 -14.20 15.86 -8.13
N ARG A 69 -13.46 15.00 -8.81
CA ARG A 69 -12.23 15.38 -9.54
C ARG A 69 -12.56 15.66 -11.01
N ARG A 70 -13.06 16.87 -11.29
CA ARG A 70 -13.31 17.36 -12.65
C ARG A 70 -12.63 18.72 -12.84
N GLN A 71 -12.34 19.06 -14.09
CA GLN A 71 -11.74 20.36 -14.43
C GLN A 71 -12.71 21.53 -14.23
N LYS A 72 -13.98 21.37 -14.65
CA LYS A 72 -15.01 22.41 -14.47
C LYS A 72 -15.42 22.50 -13.00
N THR A 73 -15.70 23.72 -12.54
CA THR A 73 -16.31 24.00 -11.23
C THR A 73 -17.61 23.24 -11.07
N GLN A 74 -17.91 22.82 -9.84
CA GLN A 74 -19.19 22.13 -9.57
C GLN A 74 -20.32 23.15 -9.39
N ASP A 75 -21.50 22.79 -9.87
CA ASP A 75 -22.67 23.66 -9.98
C ASP A 75 -23.78 23.25 -8.99
N VAL A 76 -24.87 24.03 -9.01
CA VAL A 76 -26.05 23.81 -8.18
C VAL A 76 -26.63 22.41 -8.36
N THR A 77 -26.67 21.93 -9.61
CA THR A 77 -27.21 20.61 -9.96
C THR A 77 -26.56 19.49 -9.14
N TRP A 78 -25.23 19.52 -8.97
CA TRP A 78 -24.56 18.51 -8.16
C TRP A 78 -24.95 18.61 -6.69
N ILE A 79 -25.02 19.81 -6.15
CA ILE A 79 -25.40 20.04 -4.75
C ILE A 79 -26.83 19.57 -4.46
N GLU A 80 -27.78 19.82 -5.37
CA GLU A 80 -29.16 19.35 -5.24
C GLU A 80 -29.26 17.81 -5.27
N GLN A 81 -28.45 17.16 -6.12
CA GLN A 81 -28.33 15.71 -6.15
C GLN A 81 -27.79 15.17 -4.81
N LEU A 82 -26.78 15.84 -4.24
CA LEU A 82 -26.23 15.49 -2.94
C LEU A 82 -27.24 15.70 -1.81
N ALA A 83 -28.00 16.80 -1.84
CA ALA A 83 -29.05 17.07 -0.85
C ALA A 83 -30.12 15.97 -0.85
N THR A 84 -30.56 15.57 -2.04
CA THR A 84 -31.50 14.46 -2.23
C THR A 84 -30.90 13.14 -1.73
N LYS A 85 -29.63 12.87 -2.07
CA LYS A 85 -28.92 11.66 -1.64
C LYS A 85 -28.80 11.60 -0.12
N LYS A 86 -28.31 12.68 0.52
CA LYS A 86 -28.20 12.87 1.98
C LYS A 86 -29.50 12.50 2.69
N SER A 87 -30.62 13.09 2.27
CA SER A 87 -31.95 12.80 2.83
C SER A 87 -32.32 11.33 2.65
N SER A 88 -32.14 10.79 1.42
CA SER A 88 -32.51 9.41 1.10
C SER A 88 -31.74 8.35 1.88
N ILE A 89 -30.48 8.59 2.25
CA ILE A 89 -29.65 7.66 3.04
C ILE A 89 -29.65 8.00 4.53
N GLY A 90 -30.26 9.11 4.92
CA GLY A 90 -30.36 9.54 6.31
C GLY A 90 -29.06 10.02 6.92
N ALA A 91 -28.19 10.66 6.13
CA ALA A 91 -26.99 11.29 6.66
C ALA A 91 -27.32 12.63 7.31
N ASP A 92 -26.75 12.89 8.50
CA ASP A 92 -26.94 14.14 9.24
C ASP A 92 -26.27 15.31 8.52
N ARG A 93 -25.12 15.04 7.91
CA ARG A 93 -24.33 15.97 7.12
C ARG A 93 -23.73 15.28 5.91
N THR A 94 -23.47 16.08 4.88
CA THR A 94 -22.68 15.65 3.72
C THR A 94 -21.59 16.67 3.47
N ILE A 95 -20.40 16.18 3.18
CA ILE A 95 -19.24 16.96 2.76
C ILE A 95 -19.07 16.73 1.26
N ALA A 96 -19.16 17.80 0.48
CA ALA A 96 -18.86 17.78 -0.95
C ALA A 96 -17.43 18.26 -1.15
N VAL A 97 -16.61 17.45 -1.82
CA VAL A 97 -15.19 17.73 -2.05
C VAL A 97 -14.93 17.89 -3.54
N SER A 98 -14.30 19.00 -3.92
CA SER A 98 -13.98 19.30 -5.33
C SER A 98 -12.54 19.77 -5.50
N VAL A 99 -11.89 19.34 -6.58
CA VAL A 99 -10.57 19.88 -6.96
C VAL A 99 -10.70 21.25 -7.63
N SER A 100 -11.70 21.41 -8.50
CA SER A 100 -11.97 22.65 -9.23
C SER A 100 -12.76 23.68 -8.43
N GLY A 101 -13.26 23.34 -7.24
CA GLY A 101 -14.14 24.20 -6.44
C GLY A 101 -15.60 24.19 -6.91
N PHE A 102 -16.33 25.25 -6.53
CA PHE A 102 -17.80 25.36 -6.62
C PHE A 102 -18.21 26.75 -7.11
N SER A 103 -19.28 26.85 -7.91
CA SER A 103 -19.85 28.13 -8.32
C SER A 103 -20.47 28.88 -7.12
N PRO A 104 -20.62 30.21 -7.18
CA PRO A 104 -21.27 30.99 -6.12
C PRO A 104 -22.68 30.49 -5.79
N GLU A 105 -23.46 30.11 -6.81
CA GLU A 105 -24.81 29.58 -6.65
C GLU A 105 -24.80 28.22 -5.95
N ALA A 106 -23.81 27.37 -6.27
CA ALA A 106 -23.63 26.08 -5.61
C ALA A 106 -23.29 26.25 -4.12
N GLN A 107 -22.50 27.27 -3.76
CA GLN A 107 -22.19 27.60 -2.37
C GLN A 107 -23.44 28.02 -1.59
N ILE A 108 -24.28 28.86 -2.18
CA ILE A 108 -25.57 29.27 -1.61
C ILE A 108 -26.47 28.05 -1.41
N ALA A 109 -26.64 27.21 -2.44
CA ALA A 109 -27.45 26.00 -2.37
C ALA A 109 -26.94 25.02 -1.29
N ALA A 110 -25.62 24.87 -1.15
CA ALA A 110 -25.01 23.98 -0.17
C ALA A 110 -25.28 24.44 1.27
N SER A 111 -25.19 25.75 1.51
CA SER A 111 -25.54 26.37 2.79
C SER A 111 -26.98 26.04 3.20
N HIS A 112 -27.95 26.24 2.28
CA HIS A 112 -29.36 25.93 2.53
C HIS A 112 -29.61 24.42 2.74
N ALA A 113 -28.89 23.55 2.04
CA ALA A 113 -29.03 22.09 2.17
C ALA A 113 -28.27 21.50 3.38
N GLY A 114 -27.52 22.31 4.13
CA GLY A 114 -26.65 21.85 5.20
C GLY A 114 -25.56 20.88 4.68
N ILE A 115 -24.97 21.21 3.53
CA ILE A 115 -23.85 20.51 2.91
C ILE A 115 -22.61 21.37 3.13
N SER A 116 -21.54 20.75 3.64
CA SER A 116 -20.25 21.42 3.80
C SER A 116 -19.44 21.28 2.52
N LEU A 117 -18.84 22.37 2.07
CA LEU A 117 -17.99 22.36 0.88
C LEU A 117 -16.53 22.33 1.31
N ARG A 118 -15.73 21.50 0.64
CA ARG A 118 -14.28 21.47 0.81
C ARG A 118 -13.58 21.46 -0.55
N ARG A 119 -12.45 22.15 -0.61
CA ARG A 119 -11.57 22.17 -1.78
C ARG A 119 -10.31 21.40 -1.48
N LEU A 120 -9.88 20.56 -2.41
CA LEU A 120 -8.58 19.91 -2.37
C LEU A 120 -7.73 20.40 -3.54
N SER A 121 -6.58 20.99 -3.27
CA SER A 121 -5.66 21.49 -4.28
C SER A 121 -4.25 20.96 -4.06
N GLU A 122 -3.54 20.71 -5.15
CA GLU A 122 -2.11 20.41 -5.12
C GLU A 122 -1.34 21.69 -4.79
N ILE A 123 -0.26 21.57 -4.00
CA ILE A 123 0.59 22.69 -3.57
C ILE A 123 2.07 22.38 -3.79
N THR A 124 2.87 23.43 -3.86
CA THR A 124 4.33 23.39 -4.03
C THR A 124 5.07 23.23 -2.70
N VAL A 125 6.35 22.89 -2.76
CA VAL A 125 7.21 22.81 -1.56
C VAL A 125 7.32 24.16 -0.85
N ALA A 126 7.36 25.27 -1.59
CA ALA A 126 7.45 26.61 -1.02
C ALA A 126 6.20 27.00 -0.21
N GLU A 127 5.04 26.41 -0.54
CA GLU A 127 3.79 26.63 0.19
C GLU A 127 3.69 25.75 1.45
N ILE A 128 4.56 24.75 1.62
CA ILE A 128 4.54 23.88 2.79
C ILE A 128 5.00 24.64 4.03
N ASN A 129 4.25 24.46 5.12
CA ASN A 129 4.57 25.05 6.41
C ASN A 129 6.03 24.75 6.83
N SER A 130 6.76 25.82 7.17
CA SER A 130 8.18 25.77 7.55
C SER A 130 8.46 24.94 8.81
N ILE A 131 7.45 24.64 9.64
CA ILE A 131 7.54 23.78 10.83
C ILE A 131 7.92 22.36 10.47
N LEU A 132 7.45 21.84 9.33
CA LEU A 132 7.70 20.45 8.95
C LEU A 132 9.20 20.14 8.82
N ARG A 133 10.03 21.13 8.46
CA ARG A 133 11.51 21.05 8.36
C ARG A 133 12.02 19.69 7.87
N LEU A 134 11.39 19.15 6.82
CA LEU A 134 11.64 17.80 6.33
C LEU A 134 12.15 17.84 4.89
N ASP A 135 13.32 17.24 4.66
CA ASP A 135 13.87 17.12 3.31
C ASP A 135 13.45 15.81 2.61
N PHE A 136 13.37 14.70 3.36
CA PHE A 136 13.04 13.38 2.82
C PHE A 136 12.60 12.38 3.91
N VAL A 137 12.04 11.26 3.45
CA VAL A 137 11.77 10.05 4.23
C VAL A 137 12.53 8.87 3.63
N LEU A 138 13.08 8.00 4.48
CA LEU A 138 13.69 6.73 4.08
C LEU A 138 12.73 5.56 4.30
N PHE A 139 12.47 4.81 3.23
CA PHE A 139 11.82 3.52 3.27
C PHE A 139 12.89 2.43 3.23
N TRP A 140 12.93 1.56 4.24
CA TRP A 140 13.90 0.47 4.30
C TRP A 140 13.30 -0.82 3.75
N HIS A 141 13.99 -1.41 2.78
CA HIS A 141 13.53 -2.62 2.08
C HIS A 141 14.50 -3.78 2.33
N ARG A 142 13.95 -4.92 2.73
CA ARG A 142 14.64 -6.20 2.68
C ARG A 142 14.65 -6.68 1.23
N ALA A 143 15.82 -6.96 0.68
CA ALA A 143 15.99 -7.39 -0.70
C ALA A 143 16.92 -8.60 -0.79
N CYS A 144 16.69 -9.42 -1.81
CA CYS A 144 17.44 -10.63 -2.03
C CYS A 144 17.60 -10.94 -3.51
N ALA A 145 18.65 -11.68 -3.85
CA ALA A 145 18.86 -12.26 -5.17
C ALA A 145 19.43 -13.66 -5.03
N ILE A 146 18.97 -14.58 -5.88
CA ILE A 146 19.58 -15.91 -6.00
C ILE A 146 20.97 -15.71 -6.60
N ALA A 147 22.00 -15.98 -5.81
CA ALA A 147 23.39 -15.80 -6.21
C ALA A 147 23.93 -17.05 -6.92
N ARG A 148 23.50 -18.23 -6.48
CA ARG A 148 23.94 -19.52 -7.05
C ARG A 148 22.96 -20.63 -6.72
N VAL A 149 22.74 -21.55 -7.66
CA VAL A 149 22.02 -22.80 -7.43
C VAL A 149 22.93 -23.96 -7.77
N GLY A 150 23.45 -24.62 -6.75
CA GLY A 150 24.24 -25.84 -6.88
C GLY A 150 23.34 -27.06 -6.92
N ILE A 151 23.63 -27.99 -7.83
CA ILE A 151 22.88 -29.25 -7.97
C ILE A 151 23.81 -30.41 -7.64
N ARG A 152 23.34 -31.32 -6.78
CA ARG A 152 23.93 -32.65 -6.61
C ARG A 152 22.96 -33.70 -7.12
N ARG A 153 23.49 -34.65 -7.88
CA ARG A 153 22.78 -35.84 -8.36
C ARG A 153 22.57 -36.80 -7.21
N PHE A 154 21.49 -37.57 -7.28
CA PHE A 154 21.24 -38.64 -6.32
C PHE A 154 22.34 -39.69 -6.37
N ARG A 155 22.89 -40.09 -5.21
CA ARG A 155 23.96 -41.09 -5.09
C ARG A 155 23.63 -42.22 -4.11
N SER A 156 23.08 -41.89 -2.93
CA SER A 156 22.72 -42.86 -1.89
C SER A 156 21.67 -42.30 -0.93
N LEU A 157 21.03 -43.19 -0.17
CA LEU A 157 20.07 -42.84 0.89
C LEU A 157 20.75 -42.44 2.22
N ASP A 158 22.03 -42.80 2.42
CA ASP A 158 22.82 -42.37 3.58
C ASP A 158 23.23 -40.90 3.44
N TRP A 159 22.32 -40.00 3.80
CA TRP A 159 22.49 -38.56 3.62
C TRP A 159 23.24 -37.89 4.76
N LYS A 160 24.15 -36.98 4.40
CA LYS A 160 24.81 -36.02 5.29
C LYS A 160 24.77 -34.65 4.62
N VAL A 161 24.65 -33.60 5.42
CA VAL A 161 24.64 -32.22 4.92
C VAL A 161 25.91 -31.97 4.08
N PRO A 162 25.79 -31.68 2.78
CA PRO A 162 26.94 -31.42 1.93
C PRO A 162 27.59 -30.07 2.24
N SER A 163 28.88 -29.97 1.91
CA SER A 163 29.55 -28.67 1.85
C SER A 163 28.95 -27.81 0.73
N PRO A 164 28.83 -26.47 0.88
CA PRO A 164 28.37 -25.58 -0.18
C PRO A 164 29.12 -25.69 -1.51
N GLN A 165 30.35 -26.22 -1.51
CA GLN A 165 31.17 -26.38 -2.70
C GLN A 165 31.03 -27.76 -3.37
N ASP A 166 30.42 -28.73 -2.68
CA ASP A 166 30.20 -30.08 -3.20
C ASP A 166 28.97 -30.09 -4.10
N VAL A 167 29.16 -29.72 -5.36
CA VAL A 167 28.11 -29.65 -6.39
C VAL A 167 28.58 -30.37 -7.66
N ASP A 168 27.67 -31.06 -8.35
CA ASP A 168 27.98 -31.69 -9.64
C ASP A 168 27.94 -30.65 -10.77
N PHE A 169 27.01 -29.71 -10.70
CA PHE A 169 26.94 -28.56 -11.61
C PHE A 169 26.17 -27.40 -10.96
N THR A 170 26.24 -26.24 -11.60
CA THR A 170 25.49 -25.04 -11.19
C THR A 170 24.50 -24.68 -12.29
N LEU A 171 23.28 -24.27 -11.91
CA LEU A 171 22.33 -23.76 -12.89
C LEU A 171 22.83 -22.44 -13.52
N PRO A 172 22.50 -22.17 -14.80
CA PRO A 172 22.80 -20.90 -15.44
C PRO A 172 22.29 -19.70 -14.62
N GLN A 173 23.03 -18.57 -14.63
CA GLN A 173 22.65 -17.37 -13.87
C GLN A 173 21.34 -16.73 -14.37
N ASP A 174 20.98 -16.97 -15.63
CA ASP A 174 19.76 -16.50 -16.29
C ASP A 174 18.57 -17.47 -16.14
N THR A 175 18.71 -18.53 -15.34
CA THR A 175 17.59 -19.44 -15.01
C THR A 175 16.44 -18.65 -14.41
N ASP A 176 15.25 -18.72 -15.02
CA ASP A 176 14.04 -18.06 -14.51
C ASP A 176 13.66 -18.64 -13.14
N PRO A 177 13.69 -17.84 -12.05
CA PRO A 177 13.40 -18.34 -10.72
C PRO A 177 11.93 -18.71 -10.52
N LEU A 178 11.03 -18.28 -11.40
CA LEU A 178 9.60 -18.58 -11.35
C LEU A 178 9.23 -19.80 -12.21
N ALA A 179 10.13 -20.29 -13.05
CA ALA A 179 9.88 -21.46 -13.87
C ALA A 179 9.81 -22.73 -13.00
N PRO A 180 8.81 -23.61 -13.19
CA PRO A 180 8.67 -24.85 -12.44
C PRO A 180 9.64 -25.92 -12.96
N ILE A 181 10.91 -25.80 -12.59
CA ILE A 181 12.01 -26.64 -13.11
C ILE A 181 12.19 -27.96 -12.35
N PHE A 182 11.63 -28.08 -11.14
CA PHE A 182 11.67 -29.28 -10.33
C PHE A 182 10.36 -30.06 -10.47
N CYS A 183 10.44 -31.37 -10.63
CA CYS A 183 9.29 -32.26 -10.76
C CYS A 183 9.44 -33.50 -9.89
N ASN A 184 8.46 -33.76 -9.03
CA ASN A 184 8.35 -35.03 -8.30
C ASN A 184 7.80 -36.11 -9.23
N THR A 185 8.54 -37.20 -9.40
CA THR A 185 8.21 -38.27 -10.34
C THR A 185 7.06 -39.18 -9.89
N GLU A 186 6.69 -39.14 -8.62
CA GLU A 186 5.61 -39.95 -8.04
C GLU A 186 4.27 -39.20 -8.03
N SER A 187 4.29 -37.91 -7.71
CA SER A 187 3.09 -37.08 -7.58
C SER A 187 2.81 -36.15 -8.76
N ASP A 188 3.74 -36.03 -9.71
CA ASP A 188 3.70 -35.09 -10.85
C ASP A 188 3.57 -33.61 -10.42
N THR A 189 3.90 -33.31 -9.16
CA THR A 189 3.91 -31.95 -8.64
C THR A 189 5.20 -31.25 -9.03
N THR A 190 5.09 -29.99 -9.47
CA THR A 190 6.23 -29.18 -9.87
C THR A 190 6.37 -27.92 -9.02
N TRP A 191 7.60 -27.41 -8.89
CA TRP A 191 7.90 -26.17 -8.18
C TRP A 191 9.15 -25.48 -8.74
N SER A 192 9.32 -24.23 -8.33
CA SER A 192 10.34 -23.31 -8.82
C SER A 192 11.42 -23.00 -7.76
N LEU A 193 12.45 -22.25 -8.15
CA LEU A 193 13.44 -21.71 -7.21
C LEU A 193 12.82 -20.70 -6.23
N ASN A 194 11.81 -19.95 -6.70
CA ASN A 194 11.08 -19.02 -5.85
C ASN A 194 10.28 -19.74 -4.76
N ASP A 195 9.78 -20.95 -5.04
CA ASP A 195 9.09 -21.76 -4.02
C ASP A 195 10.06 -22.24 -2.93
N LEU A 196 11.30 -22.62 -3.31
CA LEU A 196 12.36 -22.92 -2.34
C LEU A 196 12.71 -21.69 -1.47
N TRP A 197 12.75 -20.50 -2.08
CA TRP A 197 12.95 -19.25 -1.33
C TRP A 197 11.80 -18.95 -0.35
N ASN A 198 10.55 -19.18 -0.76
CA ASN A 198 9.40 -19.05 0.16
C ASN A 198 9.51 -20.05 1.32
N GLN A 199 9.88 -21.30 1.05
CA GLN A 199 10.09 -22.30 2.09
C GLN A 199 11.17 -21.88 3.12
N ILE A 200 12.26 -21.24 2.67
CA ILE A 200 13.28 -20.69 3.57
C ILE A 200 12.71 -19.59 4.47
N GLN A 201 11.91 -18.67 3.91
CA GLN A 201 11.28 -17.58 4.66
C GLN A 201 10.24 -18.08 5.66
N GLU A 202 9.56 -19.19 5.36
CA GLU A 202 8.61 -19.82 6.29
C GLU A 202 9.32 -20.56 7.42
N ALA A 203 10.49 -21.15 7.15
CA ALA A 203 11.22 -21.96 8.11
C ALA A 203 12.18 -21.16 9.02
N THR A 204 12.66 -19.99 8.56
CA THR A 204 13.73 -19.21 9.23
C THR A 204 13.55 -17.71 9.00
N ASP A 205 14.23 -16.84 9.78
CA ASP A 205 14.44 -15.44 9.38
C ASP A 205 15.74 -15.30 8.58
N PRO A 206 15.69 -15.18 7.24
CA PRO A 206 16.89 -15.13 6.42
C PRO A 206 17.68 -13.84 6.65
N PHE A 207 17.01 -12.77 7.12
CA PHE A 207 17.60 -11.45 7.33
C PHE A 207 18.13 -11.23 8.75
N ASP A 208 18.06 -12.25 9.62
CA ASP A 208 18.59 -12.15 10.98
C ASP A 208 20.06 -11.68 10.98
N GLY A 209 20.40 -10.70 11.81
CA GLY A 209 21.76 -10.13 11.87
C GLY A 209 22.21 -9.30 10.63
N ILE A 210 21.38 -9.12 9.59
CA ILE A 210 21.72 -8.25 8.46
C ILE A 210 21.49 -6.78 8.85
N GLN A 211 22.53 -5.96 8.69
CA GLN A 211 22.47 -4.53 8.99
C GLN A 211 22.05 -3.69 7.78
N LYS A 212 21.42 -2.55 8.06
CA LYS A 212 21.01 -1.55 7.06
C LYS A 212 22.23 -0.96 6.34
N ALA A 213 22.09 -0.75 5.02
CA ALA A 213 23.08 -0.08 4.18
C ALA A 213 24.48 -0.75 4.18
N GLN A 214 24.53 -2.07 4.38
CA GLN A 214 25.75 -2.87 4.26
C GLN A 214 25.78 -3.66 2.94
N PRO A 215 26.97 -4.11 2.48
CA PRO A 215 27.07 -5.04 1.36
C PRO A 215 26.27 -6.33 1.59
N PRO A 216 25.85 -7.04 0.52
CA PRO A 216 25.07 -8.26 0.66
C PRO A 216 25.77 -9.35 1.47
N ALA A 217 25.02 -9.94 2.40
CA ALA A 217 25.41 -11.17 3.08
C ALA A 217 24.96 -12.39 2.25
N PHE A 218 25.78 -13.43 2.19
CA PHE A 218 25.47 -14.66 1.45
C PHE A 218 25.10 -15.77 2.42
N ARG A 219 23.97 -16.43 2.16
CA ARG A 219 23.50 -17.60 2.92
C ARG A 219 23.21 -18.74 1.97
N THR A 220 23.51 -19.96 2.40
CA THR A 220 23.25 -21.17 1.61
C THR A 220 22.30 -22.08 2.37
N ALA A 221 21.18 -22.43 1.75
CA ALA A 221 20.26 -23.46 2.22
C ALA A 221 20.47 -24.75 1.40
N CYS A 222 20.32 -25.89 2.05
CA CYS A 222 20.40 -27.20 1.41
C CYS A 222 19.02 -27.87 1.45
N PHE A 223 18.54 -28.31 0.30
CA PHE A 223 17.28 -29.03 0.13
C PHE A 223 17.58 -30.46 -0.31
N PRO A 224 17.45 -31.45 0.59
CA PRO A 224 17.68 -32.84 0.25
C PRO A 224 16.49 -33.41 -0.52
N TYR A 225 16.79 -34.17 -1.58
CA TYR A 225 15.82 -34.92 -2.38
C TYR A 225 16.27 -36.39 -2.46
N PRO A 226 15.54 -37.35 -1.88
CA PRO A 226 15.96 -38.74 -1.82
C PRO A 226 15.71 -39.51 -3.14
N GLY A 227 15.92 -38.86 -4.30
CA GLY A 227 15.82 -39.50 -5.61
C GLY A 227 14.42 -39.54 -6.25
N SER A 228 13.39 -38.97 -5.61
CA SER A 228 12.03 -38.86 -6.14
C SER A 228 11.77 -37.59 -6.96
N VAL A 229 12.78 -36.74 -7.12
CA VAL A 229 12.66 -35.45 -7.79
C VAL A 229 13.64 -35.37 -8.95
N THR A 230 13.16 -34.86 -10.06
CA THR A 230 13.95 -34.60 -11.26
C THR A 230 14.00 -33.11 -11.57
N LEU A 231 15.12 -32.70 -12.15
CA LEU A 231 15.34 -31.39 -12.72
C LEU A 231 15.52 -31.53 -14.23
N THR A 232 14.76 -30.76 -14.99
CA THR A 232 14.94 -30.69 -16.46
C THR A 232 16.13 -29.80 -16.79
N THR A 233 17.16 -30.37 -17.43
CA THR A 233 18.33 -29.62 -17.91
C THR A 233 18.44 -29.71 -19.43
N ALA A 234 19.29 -28.89 -20.04
CA ALA A 234 19.59 -28.96 -21.48
C ALA A 234 20.16 -30.33 -21.90
N ASP A 235 20.87 -31.00 -20.98
CA ASP A 235 21.48 -32.32 -21.20
C ASP A 235 20.55 -33.50 -20.87
N GLY A 236 19.28 -33.22 -20.54
CA GLY A 236 18.26 -34.20 -20.16
C GLY A 236 17.85 -34.15 -18.68
N PRO A 237 16.91 -35.02 -18.27
CA PRO A 237 16.42 -35.06 -16.90
C PRO A 237 17.50 -35.55 -15.93
N CYS A 238 17.68 -34.83 -14.83
CA CYS A 238 18.63 -35.13 -13.78
C CYS A 238 17.90 -35.51 -12.50
N VAL A 239 18.14 -36.71 -11.97
CA VAL A 239 17.60 -37.13 -10.66
C VAL A 239 18.35 -36.40 -9.55
N LEU A 240 17.62 -35.67 -8.71
CA LEU A 240 18.17 -34.80 -7.69
C LEU A 240 18.48 -35.58 -6.40
N GLY A 241 19.67 -35.28 -5.86
CA GLY A 241 20.09 -35.63 -4.50
C GLY A 241 20.00 -34.44 -3.56
N ASP A 242 20.56 -33.29 -3.97
CA ASP A 242 20.47 -32.05 -3.20
C ASP A 242 20.38 -30.83 -4.12
N VAL A 243 19.68 -29.80 -3.64
CA VAL A 243 19.75 -28.45 -4.20
C VAL A 243 20.34 -27.51 -3.15
N LEU A 244 21.44 -26.84 -3.50
CA LEU A 244 22.12 -25.85 -2.67
C LEU A 244 21.81 -24.45 -3.18
N LEU A 245 20.89 -23.75 -2.52
CA LEU A 245 20.45 -22.42 -2.90
C LEU A 245 21.26 -21.38 -2.11
N THR A 246 22.17 -20.68 -2.78
CA THR A 246 22.88 -19.53 -2.23
C THR A 246 22.13 -18.23 -2.57
N VAL A 247 21.76 -17.47 -1.56
CA VAL A 247 21.02 -16.20 -1.69
C VAL A 247 21.88 -15.06 -1.15
N ALA A 248 22.01 -14.00 -1.94
CA ALA A 248 22.55 -12.71 -1.50
C ALA A 248 21.41 -11.90 -0.87
N LEU A 249 21.64 -11.35 0.32
CA LEU A 249 20.64 -10.70 1.16
C LEU A 249 21.14 -9.34 1.62
N TRP A 250 20.34 -8.28 1.48
CA TRP A 250 20.71 -6.93 1.92
C TRP A 250 19.50 -6.10 2.33
N ILE A 251 19.76 -5.04 3.11
CA ILE A 251 18.74 -4.05 3.47
C ILE A 251 19.13 -2.70 2.88
N GLU A 252 18.32 -2.24 1.93
CA GLU A 252 18.58 -1.00 1.20
C GLU A 252 17.58 0.10 1.55
N ALA A 253 18.04 1.34 1.45
CA ALA A 253 17.23 2.52 1.65
C ALA A 253 16.67 3.02 0.31
N GLU A 254 15.39 3.35 0.32
CA GLU A 254 14.75 4.15 -0.71
C GLU A 254 14.44 5.53 -0.14
N GLN A 255 15.04 6.56 -0.72
CA GLN A 255 14.82 7.94 -0.34
C GLN A 255 13.70 8.58 -1.16
N ILE A 256 12.70 9.13 -0.47
CA ILE A 256 11.63 9.92 -1.07
C ILE A 256 11.76 11.36 -0.54
N THR A 257 12.17 12.28 -1.40
CA THR A 257 12.32 13.70 -1.08
C THR A 257 10.97 14.40 -0.93
N LEU A 258 10.95 15.53 -0.24
CA LEU A 258 9.76 16.37 -0.10
C LEU A 258 9.21 16.80 -1.46
N ASP A 259 10.07 17.07 -2.45
CA ASP A 259 9.67 17.37 -3.83
C ASP A 259 8.90 16.22 -4.48
N ALA A 260 9.34 14.98 -4.24
CA ALA A 260 8.71 13.78 -4.77
C ALA A 260 7.46 13.34 -3.97
N ALA A 261 7.24 13.91 -2.78
CA ALA A 261 6.07 13.62 -1.96
C ALA A 261 4.79 14.21 -2.58
N HIS A 262 3.65 13.59 -2.32
CA HIS A 262 2.37 14.16 -2.70
C HIS A 262 1.97 15.25 -1.70
N LYS A 263 1.64 16.44 -2.20
CA LYS A 263 1.42 17.64 -1.37
C LYS A 263 0.09 18.25 -1.72
N VAL A 264 -0.79 18.37 -0.72
CA VAL A 264 -2.13 18.88 -0.92
C VAL A 264 -2.52 19.84 0.18
N GLU A 265 -3.34 20.82 -0.17
CA GLU A 265 -4.09 21.64 0.76
C GLU A 265 -5.57 21.22 0.72
N TYR A 266 -6.16 21.08 1.90
CA TYR A 266 -7.55 20.70 2.08
C TYR A 266 -8.26 21.76 2.91
N ALA A 267 -9.09 22.57 2.25
CA ALA A 267 -9.68 23.76 2.83
C ALA A 267 -11.20 23.67 2.91
N SER A 268 -11.76 24.33 3.92
CA SER A 268 -13.17 24.69 3.99
C SER A 268 -13.28 26.18 4.27
N ASP A 269 -14.38 26.82 3.90
CA ASP A 269 -14.56 28.27 4.11
C ASP A 269 -14.62 28.65 5.61
N LYS A 270 -14.82 27.68 6.51
CA LYS A 270 -15.05 27.90 7.94
C LYS A 270 -13.89 27.49 8.84
N MET A 271 -12.92 26.75 8.32
CA MET A 271 -11.80 26.21 9.09
C MET A 271 -10.49 26.51 8.37
N ALA A 272 -9.43 26.69 9.15
CA ALA A 272 -8.08 26.79 8.61
C ALA A 272 -7.81 25.60 7.67
N ALA A 273 -7.19 25.89 6.53
CA ALA A 273 -6.85 24.85 5.58
C ALA A 273 -5.87 23.86 6.21
N ILE A 274 -5.98 22.58 5.88
CA ILE A 274 -5.03 21.55 6.31
C ILE A 274 -4.04 21.37 5.18
N GLN A 275 -2.76 21.58 5.47
CA GLN A 275 -1.68 21.18 4.57
C GLN A 275 -1.26 19.76 4.89
N ARG A 276 -1.10 18.94 3.86
CA ARG A 276 -0.71 17.54 3.99
C ARG A 276 0.42 17.21 3.03
N VAL A 277 1.39 16.49 3.56
CA VAL A 277 2.47 15.87 2.79
C VAL A 277 2.38 14.35 2.98
N GLU A 278 2.36 13.61 1.88
CA GLU A 278 2.31 12.14 1.87
C GLU A 278 3.50 11.56 1.08
N PHE A 279 4.32 10.79 1.78
CA PHE A 279 5.44 10.05 1.23
C PHE A 279 4.98 8.62 0.97
N ALA A 280 5.28 8.08 -0.21
CA ALA A 280 4.98 6.70 -0.55
C ALA A 280 6.20 6.03 -1.19
N SER A 281 6.45 4.78 -0.81
CA SER A 281 7.45 3.93 -1.47
C SER A 281 7.13 3.79 -2.97
N ARG A 282 8.14 3.91 -3.83
CA ARG A 282 7.98 3.63 -5.28
C ARG A 282 7.96 2.13 -5.54
N ARG A 283 8.48 1.32 -4.62
CA ARG A 283 8.39 -0.14 -4.65
C ARG A 283 6.99 -0.60 -4.29
N ARG A 284 6.03 -0.31 -5.17
CA ARG A 284 4.63 -0.69 -5.04
C ARG A 284 4.45 -2.19 -5.28
N LYS A 285 4.77 -3.02 -4.28
CA LYS A 285 4.26 -4.39 -4.22
C LYS A 285 3.34 -4.54 -3.00
N THR A 286 2.09 -4.87 -3.31
CA THR A 286 0.96 -5.30 -2.44
C THR A 286 0.48 -4.38 -1.32
N ASN A 287 1.34 -3.59 -0.67
CA ASN A 287 0.98 -2.67 0.41
C ASN A 287 1.31 -1.23 0.03
N ASP A 288 0.35 -0.34 0.22
CA ASP A 288 0.43 1.09 -0.04
C ASP A 288 1.24 1.77 1.09
N TRP A 289 2.50 1.36 1.26
CA TRP A 289 3.34 1.82 2.36
C TRP A 289 3.57 3.31 2.21
N ARG A 290 2.94 4.06 3.11
CA ARG A 290 2.90 5.51 3.10
C ARG A 290 3.05 6.07 4.49
N ILE A 291 3.62 7.27 4.55
CA ILE A 291 3.70 8.10 5.74
C ILE A 291 3.10 9.45 5.36
N SER A 292 2.20 9.96 6.19
CA SER A 292 1.59 11.25 5.98
C SER A 292 1.71 12.13 7.20
N MET A 293 1.94 13.41 6.94
CA MET A 293 2.00 14.46 7.94
C MET A 293 1.03 15.54 7.53
N GLN A 294 0.30 16.08 8.49
CA GLN A 294 -0.64 17.15 8.25
C GLN A 294 -0.63 18.16 9.38
N ILE A 295 -0.80 19.43 9.00
CA ILE A 295 -0.74 20.57 9.90
C ILE A 295 -1.74 21.62 9.41
N PRO A 296 -2.44 22.34 10.29
CA PRO A 296 -3.17 23.53 9.88
C PRO A 296 -2.22 24.52 9.19
N LYS A 297 -2.65 25.09 8.07
CA LYS A 297 -1.86 25.98 7.20
C LYS A 297 -1.20 27.11 7.99
N ASP A 298 -1.99 27.73 8.86
CA ASP A 298 -1.59 28.90 9.64
C ASP A 298 -1.10 28.52 11.05
N SER A 299 -0.81 27.23 11.31
CA SER A 299 -0.26 26.81 12.61
C SER A 299 1.20 27.23 12.74
N GLU A 300 1.54 27.69 13.94
CA GLU A 300 2.90 28.03 14.38
C GLU A 300 3.45 27.00 15.39
N ASP A 301 2.66 25.98 15.76
CA ASP A 301 3.01 25.00 16.80
C ASP A 301 3.11 23.57 16.23
N ILE A 302 4.27 22.94 16.42
CA ILE A 302 4.49 21.54 16.04
C ILE A 302 3.57 20.56 16.77
N ALA A 303 3.00 20.95 17.91
CA ALA A 303 2.01 20.15 18.63
C ALA A 303 0.70 19.91 17.83
N ASP A 304 0.43 20.76 16.83
CA ASP A 304 -0.69 20.59 15.90
C ASP A 304 -0.41 19.57 14.80
N LEU A 305 0.84 19.11 14.67
CA LEU A 305 1.21 18.09 13.71
C LEU A 305 0.45 16.80 14.01
N ARG A 306 -0.22 16.28 12.99
CA ARG A 306 -0.81 14.94 13.00
C ARG A 306 -0.10 14.07 11.99
N THR A 307 0.16 12.83 12.39
CA THR A 307 0.78 11.82 11.54
C THR A 307 -0.19 10.69 11.27
N GLY A 308 -0.20 10.22 10.04
CA GLY A 308 -0.94 9.03 9.62
C GLY A 308 -0.06 8.15 8.74
N GLY A 309 -0.52 6.95 8.42
CA GLY A 309 0.23 6.06 7.57
C GLY A 309 -0.48 4.72 7.38
N ALA A 310 -0.01 3.97 6.39
CA ALA A 310 -0.29 2.55 6.27
C ALA A 310 1.05 1.84 6.43
N TRP A 311 1.38 1.52 7.67
CA TRP A 311 2.57 0.74 7.98
C TRP A 311 2.30 -0.70 7.51
N PRO A 312 3.26 -1.37 6.86
CA PRO A 312 3.15 -2.82 6.73
C PRO A 312 2.96 -3.38 8.15
N ASN A 313 1.89 -4.13 8.38
CA ASN A 313 1.64 -4.75 9.68
C ASN A 313 2.94 -5.40 10.15
N ALA A 314 3.33 -5.16 11.40
CA ALA A 314 4.44 -5.86 12.04
C ALA A 314 4.09 -7.33 12.37
N GLU A 315 3.08 -7.90 11.72
CA GLU A 315 2.59 -9.27 11.87
C GLU A 315 2.61 -9.91 10.47
N LYS A 316 3.32 -11.00 10.20
CA LYS A 316 3.93 -12.05 11.02
C LYS A 316 5.33 -12.38 10.51
#